data_AF-K9NTI2-F1
#
_entry.id   AF-K9NTI2-F1
#
_cell.length_a   1.000
_cell.length_b   1.000
_cell.length_c   1.000
_cell.angle_alpha   90.00
_cell.angle_beta   90.00
_cell.angle_gamma   90.00
#
_symmetry.space_group_name_H-M   'P 1'
#
loop_
_entity.id
_entity.type
_entity.pdbx_description
1 polymer ?
#
loop_
_entity_poly.entity_id
_entity_poly.type
_entity_poly.pdbx_seq_one_letter_code
_entity_poly.pdbx_strand_id
1 'polypeptide(L)'
;ADKIHAGFGDDLNVIYTDDNAEKLVFRIRITNQGDDKMAEEEQIDKMEDDMFLRCIESNMLSDLTLQGISSIAKVYMYKPNTDDKKKVIITPEGDFKHISDWILETDGTALLRVLFEPSIDPAKTTSNDICEIFEVLGIEAVRKSIEKEM
;
A
#
# COMPACT_ATOMS: atom_id res chain seq x y z
N ALA A 1 -14.31 -6.90 4.58
CA ALA A 1 -15.34 -6.02 5.18
C ALA A 1 -14.76 -5.12 6.27
N ASP A 2 -13.90 -5.66 7.13
CA ASP A 2 -13.35 -4.97 8.31
C ASP A 2 -12.67 -3.63 8.01
N LYS A 3 -11.89 -3.52 6.92
CA LYS A 3 -11.26 -2.26 6.51
C LYS A 3 -12.26 -1.17 6.14
N ILE A 4 -13.39 -1.54 5.56
CA ILE A 4 -14.45 -0.61 5.17
C ILE A 4 -15.22 -0.16 6.41
N HIS A 5 -15.55 -1.08 7.32
CA HIS A 5 -16.14 -0.73 8.62
C HIS A 5 -15.21 0.16 9.46
N ALA A 6 -13.90 -0.12 9.46
CA ALA A 6 -12.93 0.71 10.19
C ALA A 6 -12.77 2.11 9.58
N GLY A 7 -12.93 2.26 8.25
CA GLY A 7 -12.79 3.55 7.57
C GLY A 7 -14.02 4.46 7.68
N PHE A 8 -15.22 3.88 7.66
CA PHE A 8 -16.48 4.63 7.60
C PHE A 8 -17.36 4.50 8.87
N GLY A 9 -16.95 3.69 9.84
CA GLY A 9 -17.67 3.49 11.11
C GLY A 9 -18.85 2.51 11.02
N ASP A 10 -19.69 2.53 12.06
CA ASP A 10 -20.84 1.62 12.23
C ASP A 10 -22.08 2.02 11.42
N ASP A 11 -22.05 3.16 10.74
CA ASP A 11 -23.18 3.67 9.95
C ASP A 11 -23.34 2.96 8.61
N LEU A 12 -22.40 2.08 8.24
CA LEU A 12 -22.47 1.27 7.03
C LEU A 12 -22.63 -0.21 7.36
N ASN A 13 -23.64 -0.84 6.78
CA ASN A 13 -23.81 -2.28 6.74
C ASN A 13 -23.27 -2.83 5.42
N VAL A 14 -22.31 -3.76 5.52
CA VAL A 14 -21.60 -4.34 4.38
C VAL A 14 -21.95 -5.81 4.25
N ILE A 15 -22.54 -6.19 3.11
CA ILE A 15 -22.87 -7.58 2.77
C ILE A 15 -22.10 -7.95 1.50
N TYR A 16 -21.34 -9.03 1.55
CA TYR A 16 -20.53 -9.50 0.43
C TYR A 16 -20.83 -10.97 0.11
N THR A 17 -20.66 -11.32 -1.16
CA THR A 17 -20.79 -12.70 -1.65
C THR A 17 -19.53 -13.50 -1.32
N ASP A 18 -19.68 -14.83 -1.21
CA ASP A 18 -18.55 -15.75 -1.07
C ASP A 18 -17.66 -15.74 -2.32
N ASP A 19 -16.38 -16.08 -2.15
CA ASP A 19 -15.34 -16.06 -3.19
C ASP A 19 -15.60 -17.09 -4.30
N ASN A 20 -16.42 -18.11 -4.01
CA ASN A 20 -16.81 -19.15 -4.96
C ASN A 20 -17.99 -18.76 -5.87
N ALA A 21 -18.60 -17.58 -5.69
CA ALA A 21 -19.72 -17.14 -6.51
C ALA A 21 -19.26 -16.73 -7.92
N GLU A 22 -20.09 -16.99 -8.94
CA GLU A 22 -19.80 -16.60 -10.34
C GLU A 22 -19.60 -15.08 -10.49
N LYS A 23 -20.26 -14.28 -9.64
CA LYS A 23 -20.11 -12.83 -9.58
C LYS A 23 -19.86 -12.40 -8.14
N LEU A 24 -18.72 -11.76 -7.93
CA LEU A 24 -18.39 -11.12 -6.66
C LEU A 24 -19.17 -9.81 -6.57
N VAL A 25 -20.17 -9.78 -5.69
CA VAL A 25 -21.03 -8.61 -5.48
C VAL A 25 -20.84 -8.11 -4.05
N PHE A 26 -20.54 -6.82 -3.94
CA PHE A 26 -20.45 -6.10 -2.68
C PHE A 26 -21.65 -5.18 -2.56
N ARG A 27 -22.45 -5.32 -1.50
CA ARG A 27 -23.62 -4.48 -1.22
C ARG A 27 -23.37 -3.68 0.04
N ILE A 28 -23.47 -2.37 -0.10
CA ILE A 28 -23.33 -1.42 1.00
C ILE A 28 -24.70 -0.80 1.25
N ARG A 29 -25.10 -0.73 2.52
CA ARG A 29 -26.35 -0.11 2.96
C ARG A 29 -26.04 0.85 4.09
N ILE A 30 -26.66 2.03 4.07
CA ILE A 30 -26.60 2.98 5.17
C ILE A 30 -27.53 2.48 6.28
N THR A 31 -27.03 2.41 7.49
CA THR A 31 -27.82 2.10 8.68
C THR A 31 -28.49 3.39 9.12
N ASN A 32 -29.80 3.53 8.89
CA ASN A 32 -30.56 4.57 9.59
C ASN A 32 -30.66 4.13 11.05
N GLN A 33 -29.85 4.74 11.91
CA GLN A 33 -30.13 4.70 13.34
C GLN A 33 -31.48 5.39 13.52
N GLY A 34 -32.51 4.58 13.81
CA GLY A 34 -33.83 5.07 14.13
C GLY A 34 -33.77 5.84 15.42
N ASP A 35 -33.48 7.14 15.33
CA ASP A 35 -33.76 8.05 16.43
C ASP A 35 -35.28 8.23 16.45
N ASP A 36 -35.90 7.58 17.42
CA ASP A 36 -37.14 8.01 18.09
C ASP A 36 -36.95 9.44 18.62
N LYS A 37 -36.86 10.41 17.71
CA LYS A 37 -37.04 11.83 17.98
C LYS A 37 -38.19 12.31 17.13
N MET A 38 -39.38 11.88 17.53
CA MET A 38 -40.56 12.73 17.43
C MET A 38 -40.29 14.02 18.20
N ALA A 39 -39.79 15.05 17.52
CA ALA A 39 -40.08 16.44 17.83
C ALA A 39 -39.71 17.26 16.60
N GLU A 40 -40.63 18.14 16.25
CA GLU A 40 -40.66 19.02 15.10
C GLU A 40 -39.44 19.95 15.04
N GLU A 41 -39.22 20.50 13.84
CA GLU A 41 -38.39 21.65 13.49
C GLU A 41 -37.02 21.37 12.85
N GLU A 42 -36.78 22.12 11.77
CA GLU A 42 -35.53 22.30 10.99
C GLU A 42 -35.26 21.35 9.82
N GLN A 43 -35.98 21.70 8.76
CA GLN A 43 -35.93 21.27 7.37
C GLN A 43 -34.66 21.74 6.61
N ILE A 44 -33.44 21.65 7.17
CA ILE A 44 -32.23 22.22 6.50
C ILE A 44 -30.99 21.31 6.35
N ASP A 45 -30.59 20.41 7.24
CA ASP A 45 -29.25 19.76 7.11
C ASP A 45 -29.26 18.22 7.14
N LYS A 46 -30.10 17.60 6.31
CA LYS A 46 -29.82 16.22 5.86
C LYS A 46 -29.30 16.35 4.43
N MET A 47 -27.99 16.17 4.24
CA MET A 47 -27.43 15.88 2.92
C MET A 47 -28.39 14.91 2.22
N GLU A 48 -28.84 15.25 1.01
CA GLU A 48 -29.68 14.33 0.25
C GLU A 48 -28.97 12.98 0.19
N ASP A 49 -29.65 11.90 0.55
CA ASP A 49 -29.07 10.55 0.62
C ASP A 49 -28.30 10.19 -0.67
N ASP A 50 -28.75 10.72 -1.82
CA ASP A 50 -28.11 10.61 -3.13
C ASP A 50 -26.74 11.30 -3.21
N MET A 51 -26.59 12.49 -2.62
CA MET A 51 -25.30 13.19 -2.51
C MET A 51 -24.35 12.43 -1.58
N PHE A 52 -24.87 11.86 -0.49
CA PHE A 52 -24.08 11.09 0.46
C PHE A 52 -23.55 9.79 -0.18
N LEU A 53 -24.39 9.06 -0.92
CA LEU A 53 -23.96 7.86 -1.65
C LEU A 53 -22.88 8.16 -2.70
N ARG A 54 -23.01 9.26 -3.45
CA ARG A 54 -21.97 9.70 -4.40
C ARG A 54 -20.66 10.08 -3.71
N CYS A 55 -20.74 10.66 -2.52
CA CYS A 55 -19.56 10.99 -1.72
C CYS A 55 -18.83 9.73 -1.25
N ILE A 56 -19.56 8.73 -0.74
CA ILE A 56 -18.99 7.44 -0.34
C ILE A 56 -18.38 6.71 -1.53
N GLU A 57 -19.06 6.70 -2.68
CA GLU A 57 -18.52 6.09 -3.90
C GLU A 57 -17.16 6.68 -4.26
N SER A 58 -17.06 8.02 -4.34
CA SER A 58 -15.81 8.69 -4.68
C SER A 58 -14.73 8.44 -3.64
N ASN A 59 -15.07 8.56 -2.35
CA ASN A 59 -14.10 8.40 -1.26
C ASN A 59 -13.58 6.96 -1.17
N MET A 60 -14.47 5.96 -1.31
CA MET A 60 -14.08 4.55 -1.26
C MET A 60 -13.17 4.17 -2.44
N LEU A 61 -13.33 4.81 -3.59
CA LEU A 61 -12.47 4.55 -4.76
C LEU A 61 -11.11 5.26 -4.69
N SER A 62 -11.04 6.45 -4.09
CA SER A 62 -9.81 7.26 -4.05
C SER A 62 -8.96 7.04 -2.80
N ASP A 63 -9.61 7.00 -1.62
CA ASP A 63 -8.92 7.16 -0.34
C ASP A 63 -8.83 5.85 0.43
N LEU A 64 -9.72 4.89 0.17
CA LEU A 64 -9.71 3.60 0.88
C LEU A 64 -8.56 2.71 0.40
N THR A 65 -7.47 2.70 1.17
CA THR A 65 -6.34 1.81 0.96
C THR A 65 -6.54 0.48 1.71
N LEU A 66 -6.65 -0.62 0.97
CA LEU A 66 -6.77 -1.96 1.57
C LEU A 66 -5.47 -2.39 2.24
N GLN A 67 -4.37 -2.33 1.48
CA GLN A 67 -3.02 -2.67 1.92
C GLN A 67 -2.00 -2.02 0.98
N GLY A 68 -0.80 -1.73 1.50
CA GLY A 68 0.30 -1.17 0.73
C GLY A 68 0.67 0.25 1.16
N ILE A 69 1.57 0.86 0.40
CA ILE A 69 2.08 2.21 0.62
C ILE A 69 1.60 3.06 -0.55
N SER A 70 0.86 4.14 -0.26
CA SER A 70 0.26 5.03 -1.26
C SER A 70 1.28 5.66 -2.21
N SER A 71 2.51 5.90 -1.75
CA SER A 71 3.58 6.48 -2.55
C SER A 71 4.22 5.51 -3.54
N ILE A 72 3.90 4.21 -3.46
CA ILE A 72 4.40 3.19 -4.38
C ILE A 72 3.27 2.80 -5.34
N ALA A 73 3.44 3.12 -6.62
CA ALA A 73 2.42 2.89 -7.63
C ALA A 73 2.36 1.44 -8.07
N LYS A 74 3.52 0.81 -8.30
CA LYS A 74 3.63 -0.55 -8.86
C LYS A 74 4.84 -1.27 -8.30
N VAL A 75 4.75 -2.59 -8.23
CA VAL A 75 5.85 -3.48 -7.82
C VAL A 75 5.97 -4.61 -8.83
N TYR A 76 7.19 -4.84 -9.31
CA TYR A 76 7.53 -5.91 -10.22
C TYR A 76 8.42 -6.93 -9.51
N MET A 77 8.10 -8.20 -9.69
CA MET A 77 8.92 -9.30 -9.19
C MET A 77 9.64 -9.96 -10.36
N TYR A 78 10.95 -10.07 -10.28
CA TYR A 78 11.72 -10.83 -11.26
C TYR A 78 12.94 -11.49 -10.64
N LYS A 79 13.51 -12.43 -11.39
CA LYS A 79 14.73 -13.12 -11.01
C LYS A 79 15.88 -12.56 -11.85
N PRO A 80 16.92 -11.99 -11.22
CA PRO A 80 18.00 -11.35 -11.95
C PRO A 80 18.85 -12.39 -12.69
N ASN A 81 19.11 -12.11 -13.97
CA ASN A 81 19.96 -12.96 -14.82
C ASN A 81 21.43 -12.51 -14.79
N THR A 82 21.67 -11.20 -14.57
CA THR A 82 23.00 -10.60 -14.46
C THR A 82 23.63 -10.91 -13.10
N ASP A 83 24.96 -11.07 -13.07
CA ASP A 83 25.68 -11.43 -11.86
C ASP A 83 25.75 -10.28 -10.84
N ASP A 84 25.63 -9.02 -11.29
CA ASP A 84 25.67 -7.81 -10.44
C ASP A 84 24.51 -7.75 -9.44
N LYS A 85 23.36 -8.35 -9.80
CA LYS A 85 22.16 -8.40 -8.95
C LYS A 85 22.01 -9.75 -8.22
N LYS A 86 22.95 -10.70 -8.41
CA LYS A 86 22.94 -11.98 -7.70
C LYS A 86 23.63 -11.85 -6.36
N LYS A 87 23.11 -12.59 -5.38
CA LYS A 87 23.75 -12.70 -4.08
C LYS A 87 25.01 -13.54 -4.22
N VAL A 88 26.17 -12.94 -3.94
CA VAL A 88 27.44 -13.65 -3.89
C VAL A 88 27.61 -14.21 -2.48
N ILE A 89 27.78 -15.53 -2.38
CA ILE A 89 28.16 -16.19 -1.12
C ILE A 89 29.51 -16.88 -1.29
N ILE A 90 30.31 -16.84 -0.23
CA ILE A 90 31.56 -17.61 -0.15
C ILE A 90 31.20 -18.98 0.41
N THR A 91 31.50 -20.02 -0.35
CA THR A 91 31.30 -21.40 0.10
C THR A 91 32.33 -21.77 1.18
N PRO A 92 32.06 -22.81 2.01
CA PRO A 92 33.04 -23.28 2.99
C PRO A 92 34.39 -23.71 2.38
N GLU A 93 34.40 -24.02 1.09
CA GLU A 93 35.56 -24.42 0.29
C GLU A 93 36.37 -23.22 -0.23
N GLY A 94 35.86 -21.99 -0.08
CA GLY A 94 36.49 -20.75 -0.51
C GLY A 94 36.05 -20.23 -1.88
N ASP A 95 35.19 -20.97 -2.59
CA ASP A 95 34.69 -20.55 -3.91
C ASP A 95 33.54 -19.54 -3.81
N PHE A 96 33.46 -18.64 -4.80
CA PHE A 96 32.36 -17.69 -4.96
C PHE A 96 31.20 -18.33 -5.71
N LYS A 97 30.01 -18.34 -5.09
CA LYS A 97 28.78 -18.81 -5.72
C LYS A 97 27.78 -17.67 -5.87
N HIS A 98 27.28 -17.47 -7.09
CA HIS A 98 26.22 -16.52 -7.40
C HIS A 98 24.86 -17.20 -7.28
N ILE A 99 24.05 -16.75 -6.32
CA ILE A 99 22.69 -17.21 -6.11
C ILE A 99 21.73 -16.15 -6.64
N SER A 100 20.81 -16.57 -7.51
CA SER A 100 19.73 -15.72 -8.02
C SER A 100 18.53 -15.84 -7.08
N ASP A 101 18.33 -14.79 -6.28
CA ASP A 101 17.16 -14.63 -5.41
C ASP A 101 16.08 -13.81 -6.13
N TRP A 102 14.82 -13.95 -5.69
CA TRP A 102 13.74 -13.12 -6.19
C TRP A 102 13.88 -11.70 -5.66
N ILE A 103 13.82 -10.71 -6.55
CA ILE A 103 13.90 -9.31 -6.20
C ILE A 103 12.62 -8.58 -6.59
N LEU A 104 12.29 -7.56 -5.80
CA LEU A 104 11.16 -6.67 -6.03
C LEU A 104 11.70 -5.31 -6.45
N GLU A 105 11.23 -4.81 -7.59
CA GLU A 105 11.48 -3.44 -8.04
C GLU A 105 10.18 -2.64 -7.92
N THR A 106 10.25 -1.52 -7.22
CA THR A 106 9.11 -0.64 -6.94
C THR A 106 9.20 0.62 -7.77
N ASP A 107 8.06 1.12 -8.25
CA ASP A 107 7.92 2.44 -8.85
C ASP A 107 7.28 3.38 -7.82
N GLY A 108 8.11 4.20 -7.17
CA GLY A 108 7.69 5.16 -6.14
C GLY A 108 8.76 5.44 -5.09
N THR A 109 8.45 6.36 -4.18
CA THR A 109 9.38 6.85 -3.14
C THR A 109 8.76 6.63 -1.76
N ALA A 110 9.28 5.63 -1.05
CA ALA A 110 8.93 5.34 0.35
C ALA A 110 9.97 4.49 1.07
N LEU A 111 11.26 4.70 0.80
CA LEU A 111 12.39 3.90 1.29
C LEU A 111 12.34 3.70 2.80
N LEU A 112 12.05 4.74 3.59
CA LEU A 112 11.95 4.64 5.06
C LEU A 112 10.93 3.58 5.50
N ARG A 113 9.74 3.57 4.89
CA ARG A 113 8.68 2.59 5.23
C ARG A 113 9.04 1.20 4.73
N VAL A 114 9.61 1.10 3.54
CA VAL A 114 10.05 -0.16 2.94
C VAL A 114 11.12 -0.82 3.81
N LEU A 115 12.11 -0.07 4.30
CA LEU A 115 13.16 -0.58 5.17
C LEU A 115 12.66 -1.07 6.54
N PHE A 116 11.48 -0.61 6.97
CA PHE A 116 10.88 -1.02 8.25
C PHE A 116 10.07 -2.33 8.15
N GLU A 117 9.79 -2.82 6.94
CA GLU A 117 9.03 -4.05 6.75
C GLU A 117 9.89 -5.28 7.14
N PRO A 118 9.42 -6.18 8.04
CA PRO A 118 10.24 -7.25 8.60
C PRO A 118 10.75 -8.29 7.60
N SER A 119 10.11 -8.39 6.44
CA SER A 119 10.50 -9.34 5.39
C SER A 119 11.53 -8.77 4.40
N ILE A 120 11.92 -7.52 4.57
CA ILE A 120 12.84 -6.80 3.68
C ILE A 120 14.23 -6.77 4.32
N ASP A 121 15.27 -6.98 3.51
CA ASP A 121 16.66 -6.84 3.93
C ASP A 121 17.10 -5.37 3.79
N PRO A 122 17.24 -4.61 4.89
CA PRO A 122 17.56 -3.20 4.82
C PRO A 122 18.99 -2.92 4.36
N ALA A 123 19.89 -3.90 4.44
CA ALA A 123 21.28 -3.73 4.04
C ALA A 123 21.49 -3.80 2.52
N LYS A 124 20.55 -4.44 1.80
CA LYS A 124 20.64 -4.64 0.34
C LYS A 124 19.66 -3.78 -0.46
N THR A 125 18.64 -3.23 0.19
CA THR A 125 17.66 -2.36 -0.46
C THR A 125 18.29 -1.01 -0.80
N THR A 126 18.20 -0.60 -2.06
CA THR A 126 18.69 0.71 -2.55
C THR A 126 17.58 1.43 -3.32
N SER A 127 17.55 2.75 -3.22
CA SER A 127 16.68 3.61 -4.05
C SER A 127 17.54 4.29 -5.12
N ASN A 128 16.90 4.78 -6.19
CA ASN A 128 17.52 5.62 -7.21
C ASN A 128 17.22 7.13 -6.98
N ASP A 129 16.33 7.48 -6.05
CA ASP A 129 16.05 8.87 -5.70
C ASP A 129 17.08 9.42 -4.69
N ILE A 130 17.89 10.38 -5.15
CA ILE A 130 18.94 11.01 -4.35
C ILE A 130 18.37 11.80 -3.16
N CYS A 131 17.22 12.47 -3.33
CA CYS A 131 16.62 13.27 -2.28
C CYS A 131 16.14 12.38 -1.13
N GLU A 132 15.48 11.28 -1.47
CA GLU A 132 15.02 10.29 -0.49
C GLU A 132 16.19 9.64 0.27
N ILE A 133 17.27 9.30 -0.43
CA ILE A 133 18.47 8.72 0.20
C ILE A 133 19.11 9.73 1.16
N PHE A 134 19.16 11.01 0.78
CA PHE A 134 19.68 12.06 1.65
C PHE A 134 18.87 12.19 2.94
N GLU A 135 17.54 12.16 2.84
CA GLU A 135 16.64 12.28 3.99
C GLU A 135 16.69 11.06 4.91
N VAL A 136 16.80 9.85 4.36
CA VAL A 136 16.74 8.59 5.12
C VAL A 136 18.11 8.12 5.63
N LEU A 137 19.15 8.19 4.78
CA LEU A 137 20.48 7.61 5.03
C LEU A 137 21.60 8.66 5.16
N GLY A 138 21.40 9.88 4.66
CA GLY A 138 22.35 10.99 4.77
C GLY A 138 23.34 11.14 3.60
N ILE A 139 24.22 12.14 3.71
CA ILE A 139 25.07 12.59 2.60
C ILE A 139 26.12 11.56 2.13
N GLU A 140 26.63 10.72 3.04
CA GLU A 140 27.60 9.68 2.66
C GLU A 140 26.96 8.57 1.81
N ALA A 141 25.70 8.23 2.10
CA ALA A 141 24.94 7.29 1.30
C ALA A 141 24.66 7.87 -0.10
N VAL A 142 24.32 9.15 -0.18
CA VAL A 142 24.16 9.87 -1.47
C VAL A 142 25.43 9.79 -2.31
N ARG A 143 26.59 10.07 -1.72
CA ARG A 143 27.88 10.01 -2.42
C ARG A 143 28.10 8.64 -3.07
N LYS A 144 27.82 7.57 -2.34
CA LYS A 144 27.97 6.19 -2.82
C LYS A 144 26.88 5.78 -3.81
N SER A 145 25.65 6.27 -3.64
CA SER A 145 24.56 6.01 -4.58
C SER A 145 24.82 6.63 -5.94
N ILE A 146 25.30 7.88 -5.98
CA ILE A 146 25.66 8.57 -7.22
C ILE A 146 26.78 7.84 -7.96
N GLU A 147 27.80 7.37 -7.23
CA GLU A 147 28.90 6.57 -7.79
C GLU A 147 28.43 5.27 -8.45
N LYS A 148 27.32 4.69 -7.96
CA LYS A 148 26.74 3.44 -8.48
C LYS A 148 25.82 3.66 -9.68
N GLU A 149 25.17 4.83 -9.75
CA GLU A 149 24.21 5.18 -10.81
C GLU A 149 24.87 5.79 -12.06
N MET A 150 26.11 6.32 -11.95
CA MET A 150 26.91 6.79 -13.09
C MET A 150 27.61 5.64 -13.82
#